data_AF-A0A520KQT5-F1
#
_entry.id   AF-A0A520KQT5-F1
#
_cell.length_a   1.000
_cell.length_b   1.000
_cell.length_c   1.000
_cell.angle_alpha   90.00
_cell.angle_beta   90.00
_cell.angle_gamma   90.00
#
_symmetry.space_group_name_H-M   'P 1'
#
loop_
_entity.id
_entity.type
_entity.pdbx_description
1 polymer ?
#
loop_
_entity_poly.entity_id
_entity_poly.type
_entity_poly.pdbx_seq_one_letter_code
_entity_poly.pdbx_strand_id
1 'polypeptide(L)'
;MYRLREILAHRERDLILDNNLKQSAVLVPLFKKDHDYDILFIKRAENLTYHKGEVSFPGGARENNEDLKDTALRESYEEIGLKPKDVDVLGVLDDIKTISSSFIVTSFVGIIPYPYNFLINKKEVQRIISVPLSFFIDNSDTVVWNYKGDTIWGGTAFILKNFLSILEEYKIEIEEF
;
A
#
# COMPACT_ATOMS: atom_id res chain seq x y z
N MET A 1 -14.72 -9.30 3.22
CA MET A 1 -14.38 -8.45 2.05
C MET A 1 -15.47 -7.47 1.63
N TYR A 2 -16.73 -7.92 1.46
CA TYR A 2 -17.80 -7.11 0.85
C TYR A 2 -18.04 -5.77 1.55
N ARG A 3 -18.07 -5.78 2.89
CA ARG A 3 -18.31 -4.58 3.70
C ARG A 3 -17.21 -3.52 3.52
N LEU A 4 -15.94 -3.92 3.57
CA LEU A 4 -14.82 -3.02 3.34
C LEU A 4 -14.87 -2.42 1.93
N ARG A 5 -15.21 -3.20 0.91
CA ARG A 5 -15.41 -2.71 -0.47
C ARG A 5 -16.51 -1.64 -0.54
N GLU A 6 -17.67 -1.90 0.06
CA GLU A 6 -18.78 -0.95 0.07
C GLU A 6 -18.40 0.36 0.78
N ILE A 7 -17.69 0.27 1.91
CA ILE A 7 -17.19 1.46 2.64
C ILE A 7 -16.20 2.24 1.79
N LEU A 8 -15.20 1.57 1.22
CA LEU A 8 -14.19 2.25 0.40
C LEU A 8 -14.77 2.84 -0.89
N ALA A 9 -15.89 2.32 -1.39
CA ALA A 9 -16.57 2.82 -2.57
C ALA A 9 -17.45 4.06 -2.30
N HIS A 10 -17.99 4.20 -1.08
CA HIS A 10 -18.99 5.23 -0.77
C HIS A 10 -18.51 6.30 0.22
N ARG A 11 -17.40 6.09 0.94
CA ARG A 11 -16.88 7.12 1.83
C ARG A 11 -16.42 8.34 1.03
N GLU A 12 -16.57 9.52 1.62
CA GLU A 12 -15.94 10.73 1.10
C GLU A 12 -14.43 10.61 1.29
N ARG A 13 -13.67 10.98 0.26
CA ARG A 13 -12.20 10.89 0.25
C ARG A 13 -11.61 12.27 0.34
N ASP A 14 -10.56 12.40 1.14
CA ASP A 14 -9.72 13.58 1.10
C ASP A 14 -8.86 13.55 -0.16
N LEU A 15 -9.34 14.23 -1.20
CA LEU A 15 -8.65 14.36 -2.48
C LEU A 15 -7.70 15.56 -2.45
N ILE A 16 -6.53 15.37 -3.05
CA ILE A 16 -5.55 16.44 -3.16
C ILE A 16 -5.43 16.87 -4.61
N LEU A 17 -5.86 18.10 -4.89
CA LEU A 17 -5.75 18.71 -6.21
C LEU A 17 -4.64 19.77 -6.18
N ASP A 18 -3.47 19.41 -6.67
CA ASP A 18 -2.32 20.32 -6.80
C ASP A 18 -1.57 20.04 -8.10
N ASN A 19 -1.81 20.87 -9.11
CA ASN A 19 -1.24 20.70 -10.46
C ASN A 19 0.28 20.88 -10.50
N ASN A 20 0.90 21.36 -9.41
CA ASN A 20 2.36 21.49 -9.33
C ASN A 20 3.04 20.21 -8.82
N LEU A 21 2.26 19.26 -8.29
CA LEU A 21 2.77 18.00 -7.78
C LEU A 21 2.60 16.89 -8.82
N LYS A 22 3.55 15.96 -8.82
CA LYS A 22 3.44 14.77 -9.67
C LYS A 22 2.47 13.78 -9.02
N GLN A 23 1.68 13.10 -9.84
CA GLN A 23 0.80 12.04 -9.34
C GLN A 23 1.55 10.71 -9.28
N SER A 24 1.24 9.92 -8.26
CA SER A 24 1.74 8.58 -8.05
C SER A 24 0.65 7.72 -7.44
N ALA A 25 0.78 6.42 -7.59
CA ALA A 25 -0.16 5.48 -7.00
C ALA A 25 0.57 4.26 -6.43
N VAL A 26 0.03 3.75 -5.34
CA VAL A 26 0.54 2.55 -4.67
C VAL A 26 -0.57 1.55 -4.43
N LEU A 27 -0.20 0.28 -4.36
CA LEU A 27 -1.08 -0.80 -3.91
C LEU A 27 -0.81 -1.08 -2.43
N VAL A 28 -1.86 -1.22 -1.63
CA VAL A 28 -1.86 -1.78 -0.27
C VAL A 28 -2.34 -3.23 -0.39
N PRO A 29 -1.44 -4.18 -0.72
CA PRO A 29 -1.76 -5.58 -0.90
C PRO A 29 -1.98 -6.29 0.45
N LEU A 30 -3.12 -6.94 0.57
CA LEU A 30 -3.51 -7.81 1.68
C LEU A 30 -3.60 -9.25 1.18
N PHE A 31 -3.16 -10.21 1.98
CA PHE A 31 -3.39 -11.62 1.68
C PHE A 31 -3.61 -12.43 2.94
N LYS A 32 -4.48 -13.44 2.83
CA LYS A 32 -4.75 -14.33 3.95
C LYS A 32 -3.60 -15.29 4.15
N LYS A 33 -3.09 -15.37 5.38
CA LYS A 33 -2.06 -16.32 5.79
C LYS A 33 -2.43 -16.88 7.16
N ASP A 34 -2.59 -18.20 7.21
CA ASP A 34 -3.06 -18.90 8.40
C ASP A 34 -4.40 -18.33 8.90
N HIS A 35 -4.44 -17.74 10.09
CA HIS A 35 -5.64 -17.16 10.71
C HIS A 35 -5.70 -15.63 10.66
N ASP A 36 -4.79 -14.99 9.92
CA ASP A 36 -4.67 -13.52 9.84
C ASP A 36 -4.55 -13.06 8.37
N TYR A 37 -4.57 -11.75 8.17
CA TYR A 37 -4.19 -11.11 6.92
C TYR A 37 -2.85 -10.43 7.08
N ASP A 38 -1.92 -10.70 6.18
CA ASP A 38 -0.66 -9.97 6.11
C ASP A 38 -0.82 -8.79 5.14
N ILE A 39 -0.24 -7.64 5.51
CA ILE A 39 0.02 -6.53 4.57
C ILE A 39 1.40 -6.75 3.96
N LEU A 40 1.48 -6.68 2.63
CA LEU A 40 2.74 -6.77 1.89
C LEU A 40 3.35 -5.38 1.64
N PHE A 41 4.66 -5.29 1.89
CA PHE A 41 5.50 -4.15 1.59
C PHE A 41 6.72 -4.59 0.77
N ILE A 42 7.41 -3.61 0.21
CA ILE A 42 8.71 -3.78 -0.42
C ILE A 42 9.78 -3.02 0.37
N LYS A 43 10.96 -3.62 0.46
CA LYS A 43 12.18 -2.92 0.84
C LYS A 43 12.81 -2.38 -0.43
N ARG A 44 12.84 -1.07 -0.60
CA ARG A 44 13.41 -0.40 -1.77
C ARG A 44 14.92 -0.65 -1.83
N ALA A 45 15.46 -0.80 -3.04
CA ALA A 45 16.88 -1.00 -3.25
C ALA A 45 17.69 0.26 -2.88
N GLU A 46 18.90 0.06 -2.36
CA GLU A 46 19.77 1.14 -1.83
C GLU A 46 20.30 2.10 -2.92
N ASN A 47 20.25 1.68 -4.18
CA ASN A 47 20.77 2.43 -5.33
C ASN A 47 19.76 3.42 -5.94
N LEU A 48 18.51 3.49 -5.46
CA LEU A 48 17.45 4.32 -6.05
C LEU A 48 17.58 5.80 -5.71
N THR A 49 17.20 6.73 -6.59
CA THR A 49 17.38 8.18 -6.30
C THR A 49 16.59 8.68 -5.09
N TYR A 50 15.38 8.15 -4.88
CA TYR A 50 14.48 8.54 -3.79
C TYR A 50 14.15 7.34 -2.90
N HIS A 51 13.95 7.59 -1.61
CA HIS A 51 13.46 6.61 -0.63
C HIS A 51 14.34 5.33 -0.54
N LYS A 52 15.67 5.50 -0.64
CA LYS A 52 16.67 4.42 -0.58
C LYS A 52 16.53 3.60 0.69
N GLY A 53 16.40 2.28 0.56
CA GLY A 53 16.29 1.39 1.71
C GLY A 53 15.03 1.59 2.55
N GLU A 54 14.08 2.43 2.13
CA GLU A 54 12.84 2.62 2.86
C GLU A 54 11.88 1.45 2.63
N VAL A 55 11.00 1.22 3.61
CA VAL A 55 9.88 0.30 3.46
C VAL A 55 8.72 1.08 2.86
N SER A 56 8.24 0.63 1.71
CA SER A 56 7.11 1.23 1.02
C SER A 56 6.11 0.20 0.56
N PHE A 57 4.91 0.66 0.25
CA PHE A 57 4.01 -0.08 -0.62
C PHE A 57 4.60 -0.18 -2.03
N PRO A 58 4.31 -1.25 -2.79
CA PRO A 58 4.64 -1.31 -4.21
C PRO A 58 3.85 -0.24 -4.98
N GLY A 59 4.51 0.45 -5.90
CA GLY A 59 3.92 1.60 -6.59
C GLY A 59 4.94 2.64 -7.04
N GLY A 60 4.45 3.63 -7.78
CA GLY A 60 5.31 4.58 -8.48
C GLY A 60 4.56 5.73 -9.12
N ALA A 61 5.26 6.47 -9.97
CA ALA A 61 4.74 7.66 -10.62
C ALA A 61 3.74 7.29 -11.72
N ARG A 62 2.70 8.13 -11.88
CA ARG A 62 1.76 8.01 -12.99
C ARG A 62 2.47 8.30 -14.31
N GLU A 63 2.33 7.42 -15.29
CA GLU A 63 2.88 7.61 -16.63
C GLU A 63 1.78 7.75 -17.68
N ASN A 64 2.08 8.45 -18.79
CA ASN A 64 1.24 8.51 -19.99
C ASN A 64 -0.24 8.86 -19.77
N ASN A 65 -0.55 9.60 -18.70
CA ASN A 65 -1.92 9.91 -18.26
C ASN A 65 -2.81 8.66 -18.04
N GLU A 66 -2.24 7.52 -17.67
CA GLU A 66 -2.99 6.29 -17.33
C GLU A 66 -3.90 6.49 -16.10
N ASP A 67 -4.85 5.59 -15.83
CA ASP A 67 -5.62 5.65 -14.58
C ASP A 67 -4.68 5.39 -13.38
N LEU A 68 -4.92 6.04 -12.23
CA LEU A 68 -4.09 5.85 -11.04
C LEU A 68 -4.15 4.40 -10.52
N LYS A 69 -5.29 3.73 -10.68
CA LYS A 69 -5.40 2.30 -10.36
C LYS A 69 -4.49 1.48 -11.27
N ASP A 70 -4.49 1.79 -12.57
CA ASP A 70 -3.63 1.09 -13.54
C ASP A 70 -2.16 1.37 -13.27
N THR A 71 -1.81 2.59 -12.83
CA THR A 71 -0.46 2.94 -12.34
C THR A 71 -0.05 2.01 -11.20
N ALA A 72 -0.86 1.90 -10.14
CA ALA A 72 -0.52 1.06 -8.98
C ALA A 72 -0.34 -0.43 -9.35
N LEU A 73 -1.18 -0.93 -10.26
CA LEU A 73 -1.12 -2.32 -10.73
C LEU A 73 0.07 -2.58 -11.65
N ARG A 74 0.39 -1.64 -12.55
CA ARG A 74 1.56 -1.70 -13.44
C ARG A 74 2.84 -1.71 -12.62
N GLU A 75 3.00 -0.75 -11.71
CA GLU A 75 4.18 -0.64 -10.84
C GLU A 75 4.33 -1.88 -9.94
N SER A 76 3.24 -2.38 -9.35
CA SER A 76 3.29 -3.63 -8.58
C SER A 76 3.71 -4.84 -9.44
N TYR A 77 3.32 -4.88 -10.71
CA TYR A 77 3.78 -5.90 -11.64
C TYR A 77 5.28 -5.75 -11.97
N GLU A 78 5.75 -4.54 -12.21
CA GLU A 78 7.14 -4.25 -12.54
C GLU A 78 8.10 -4.52 -11.35
N GLU A 79 7.70 -4.14 -10.14
CA GLU A 79 8.54 -4.25 -8.94
C GLU A 79 8.58 -5.68 -8.38
N ILE A 80 7.44 -6.39 -8.33
CA ILE A 80 7.32 -7.69 -7.64
C ILE A 80 6.63 -8.79 -8.49
N GLY A 81 6.31 -8.54 -9.76
CA GLY A 81 5.70 -9.54 -10.63
C GLY A 81 4.25 -9.86 -10.30
N LEU A 82 3.59 -9.06 -9.47
CA LEU A 82 2.19 -9.23 -9.10
C LEU A 82 1.29 -8.87 -10.29
N LYS A 83 0.68 -9.87 -10.91
CA LYS A 83 -0.10 -9.64 -12.14
C LYS A 83 -1.38 -8.85 -11.81
N PRO A 84 -1.75 -7.83 -12.59
CA PRO A 84 -2.94 -7.02 -12.34
C PRO A 84 -4.22 -7.85 -12.19
N LYS A 85 -4.37 -8.92 -12.98
CA LYS A 85 -5.53 -9.81 -12.94
C LYS A 85 -5.65 -10.65 -11.66
N ASP A 86 -4.58 -10.76 -10.89
CA ASP A 86 -4.55 -11.53 -9.63
C ASP A 86 -4.85 -10.61 -8.43
N VAL A 87 -5.07 -9.31 -8.65
CA VAL A 87 -5.39 -8.33 -7.62
C VAL A 87 -6.89 -8.03 -7.64
N ASP A 88 -7.58 -8.34 -6.55
CA ASP A 88 -8.94 -7.88 -6.32
C ASP A 88 -8.91 -6.52 -5.61
N VAL A 89 -9.01 -5.43 -6.36
CA VAL A 89 -8.99 -4.06 -5.81
C VAL A 89 -10.32 -3.80 -5.08
N LEU A 90 -10.23 -3.57 -3.78
CA LEU A 90 -11.37 -3.30 -2.89
C LEU A 90 -11.83 -1.85 -2.95
N GLY A 91 -10.90 -0.92 -3.11
CA GLY A 91 -11.18 0.50 -3.16
C GLY A 91 -9.94 1.34 -2.95
N VAL A 92 -10.12 2.63 -2.66
CA VAL A 92 -9.05 3.62 -2.70
C VAL A 92 -9.06 4.48 -1.45
N LEU A 93 -7.89 4.70 -0.85
CA LEU A 93 -7.66 5.47 0.36
C LEU A 93 -7.63 6.98 0.08
N ASP A 94 -7.39 7.78 1.12
CA ASP A 94 -7.23 9.22 0.99
C ASP A 94 -5.88 9.55 0.35
N ASP A 95 -5.80 10.68 -0.34
CA ASP A 95 -4.55 11.10 -0.97
C ASP A 95 -3.59 11.65 0.09
N ILE A 96 -2.30 11.34 -0.05
CA ILE A 96 -1.26 11.95 0.80
C ILE A 96 -0.28 12.76 -0.05
N LYS A 97 0.29 13.84 0.53
CA LYS A 97 1.42 14.57 -0.05
C LYS A 97 2.73 14.04 0.50
N THR A 98 3.67 13.68 -0.37
CA THR A 98 5.04 13.40 0.05
C THR A 98 5.83 14.71 0.07
N ILE A 99 6.22 15.15 1.28
CA ILE A 99 6.94 16.42 1.46
C ILE A 99 8.32 16.37 0.79
N SER A 100 8.99 15.22 0.80
CA SER A 100 10.36 15.06 0.32
C SER A 100 10.48 14.85 -1.19
N SER A 101 9.43 14.42 -1.89
CA SER A 101 9.49 14.05 -3.32
C SER A 101 8.50 14.79 -4.22
N SER A 102 7.66 15.67 -3.66
CA SER A 102 6.69 16.48 -4.42
C SER A 102 5.67 15.62 -5.20
N PHE A 103 5.20 14.53 -4.58
CA PHE A 103 4.14 13.71 -5.14
C PHE A 103 2.84 13.83 -4.35
N ILE A 104 1.73 13.62 -5.07
CA ILE A 104 0.45 13.19 -4.51
C ILE A 104 0.38 11.67 -4.71
N VAL A 105 0.14 10.94 -3.63
CA VAL A 105 0.04 9.49 -3.64
C VAL A 105 -1.41 9.09 -3.41
N THR A 106 -1.98 8.38 -4.38
CA THR A 106 -3.28 7.71 -4.24
C THR A 106 -3.06 6.23 -3.97
N SER A 107 -3.65 5.70 -2.89
CA SER A 107 -3.38 4.33 -2.45
C SER A 107 -4.58 3.42 -2.67
N PHE A 108 -4.40 2.27 -3.31
CA PHE A 108 -5.46 1.31 -3.59
C PHE A 108 -5.35 0.09 -2.68
N VAL A 109 -6.41 -0.27 -1.97
CA VAL A 109 -6.44 -1.49 -1.16
C VAL A 109 -6.82 -2.65 -2.06
N GLY A 110 -6.03 -3.72 -2.07
CA GLY A 110 -6.29 -4.88 -2.91
C GLY A 110 -5.96 -6.18 -2.21
N ILE A 111 -6.71 -7.22 -2.56
CA ILE A 111 -6.48 -8.57 -2.03
C ILE A 111 -5.79 -9.40 -3.10
N ILE A 112 -4.78 -10.15 -2.66
CA ILE A 112 -3.96 -10.99 -3.53
C ILE A 112 -3.96 -12.45 -3.04
N PRO A 113 -3.80 -13.43 -3.93
CA PRO A 113 -3.71 -14.82 -3.53
C PRO A 113 -2.41 -15.11 -2.75
N TYR A 114 -2.46 -16.08 -1.84
CA TYR A 114 -1.30 -16.59 -1.13
C TYR A 114 -1.38 -18.13 -1.03
N PRO A 115 -0.26 -18.86 -1.22
CA PRO A 115 1.06 -18.37 -1.61
C PRO A 115 1.09 -17.80 -3.04
N TYR A 116 1.96 -16.81 -3.27
CA TYR A 116 2.18 -16.19 -4.59
C TYR A 116 3.64 -16.31 -5.02
N ASN A 117 3.87 -16.58 -6.30
CA ASN A 117 5.23 -16.63 -6.85
C ASN A 117 5.66 -15.24 -7.35
N PHE A 118 6.12 -14.41 -6.42
CA PHE A 118 6.62 -13.07 -6.75
C PHE A 118 7.91 -13.12 -7.57
N LEU A 119 8.01 -12.23 -8.56
CA LEU A 119 9.19 -12.04 -9.38
C LEU A 119 9.79 -10.66 -9.09
N ILE A 120 10.72 -10.63 -8.13
CA ILE A 120 11.28 -9.38 -7.63
C ILE A 120 12.24 -8.77 -8.65
N ASN A 121 11.96 -7.54 -9.10
CA ASN A 121 12.91 -6.74 -9.85
C ASN A 121 13.99 -6.18 -8.91
N LYS A 122 15.15 -6.83 -8.88
CA LYS A 122 16.27 -6.49 -8.00
C LYS A 122 16.89 -5.11 -8.25
N LYS A 123 16.56 -4.44 -9.36
CA LYS A 123 17.01 -3.06 -9.60
C LYS A 123 16.32 -2.06 -8.68
N GLU A 124 15.10 -2.39 -8.24
CA GLU A 124 14.22 -1.47 -7.52
C GLU A 124 13.82 -2.02 -6.15
N VAL A 125 13.68 -3.34 -6.03
CA VAL A 125 13.26 -4.01 -4.80
C VAL A 125 14.34 -4.95 -4.29
N GLN A 126 14.81 -4.70 -3.09
CA GLN A 126 15.75 -5.58 -2.40
C GLN A 126 15.06 -6.88 -1.98
N ARG A 127 13.91 -6.78 -1.29
CA ARG A 127 13.10 -7.91 -0.82
C ARG A 127 11.66 -7.48 -0.50
N ILE A 128 10.78 -8.48 -0.43
CA ILE A 128 9.42 -8.32 0.07
C ILE A 128 9.42 -8.46 1.60
N ILE A 129 8.52 -7.71 2.24
CA ILE A 129 8.21 -7.80 3.67
C ILE A 129 6.72 -8.10 3.78
N SER A 130 6.34 -9.00 4.68
CA SER A 130 4.95 -9.17 5.08
C SER A 130 4.83 -9.00 6.58
N VAL A 131 3.80 -8.28 7.00
CA VAL A 131 3.53 -7.98 8.41
C VAL A 131 2.06 -8.30 8.70
N PRO A 132 1.75 -9.09 9.73
CA PRO A 132 0.37 -9.38 10.12
C PRO A 132 -0.41 -8.09 10.39
N LEU A 133 -1.66 -8.04 9.95
CA LEU A 133 -2.55 -6.89 10.18
C LEU A 133 -2.79 -6.70 11.68
N SER A 134 -2.96 -7.80 12.43
CA SER A 134 -3.06 -7.79 13.89
C SER A 134 -1.93 -7.01 14.57
N PHE A 135 -0.69 -7.15 14.09
CA PHE A 135 0.45 -6.41 14.64
C PHE A 135 0.25 -4.89 14.55
N PHE A 136 -0.34 -4.39 13.47
CA PHE A 136 -0.61 -2.96 13.32
C PHE A 136 -1.79 -2.49 14.15
N ILE A 137 -2.85 -3.31 14.26
CA ILE A 137 -4.01 -3.03 15.11
C ILE A 137 -3.60 -2.96 16.58
N ASP A 138 -2.83 -3.94 17.06
CA ASP A 138 -2.34 -4.00 18.43
C ASP A 138 -1.38 -2.84 18.78
N ASN A 139 -0.79 -2.22 17.77
CA ASN A 139 0.15 -1.11 17.90
C ASN A 139 -0.38 0.13 17.15
N SER A 140 -1.69 0.38 17.21
CA SER A 140 -2.33 1.44 16.42
C SER A 140 -2.07 2.85 16.95
N ASP A 141 -1.38 3.05 18.07
CA ASP A 141 -1.07 4.38 18.64
C ASP A 141 0.25 5.00 18.12
N THR A 142 1.13 4.22 17.49
CA THR A 142 2.43 4.73 16.99
C THR A 142 2.38 5.22 15.55
N VAL A 143 3.21 6.20 15.19
CA VAL A 143 3.42 6.64 13.80
C VAL A 143 4.67 6.01 13.17
N VAL A 144 5.36 5.14 13.92
CA VAL A 144 6.53 4.39 13.48
C VAL A 144 6.41 2.96 14.00
N TRP A 145 6.42 1.98 13.10
CA TRP A 145 6.44 0.56 13.45
C TRP A 145 7.80 -0.03 13.16
N ASN A 146 8.26 -0.92 14.04
CA ASN A 146 9.45 -1.73 13.81
C ASN A 146 9.05 -3.20 13.83
N TYR A 147 9.26 -3.89 12.72
CA TYR A 147 8.93 -5.30 12.58
C TYR A 147 10.13 -6.07 12.02
N LYS A 148 10.69 -6.99 12.81
CA LYS A 148 11.85 -7.82 12.44
C LYS A 148 13.04 -7.03 11.86
N GLY A 149 13.29 -5.83 12.37
CA GLY A 149 14.38 -4.95 11.95
C GLY A 149 14.05 -4.03 10.78
N ASP A 150 12.83 -4.10 10.23
CA ASP A 150 12.33 -3.13 9.25
C ASP A 150 11.51 -2.04 9.93
N THR A 151 11.82 -0.78 9.62
CA THR A 151 11.09 0.38 10.11
C THR A 151 10.09 0.86 9.06
N ILE A 152 8.81 0.94 9.44
CA ILE A 152 7.72 1.50 8.64
C ILE A 152 7.37 2.86 9.23
N TRP A 153 7.58 3.92 8.44
CA TRP A 153 7.46 5.31 8.87
C TRP A 153 7.12 6.21 7.67
N GLY A 154 6.93 7.51 7.92
CA GLY A 154 6.74 8.51 6.86
C GLY A 154 5.47 8.27 6.03
N GLY A 155 5.56 8.43 4.71
CA GLY A 155 4.42 8.27 3.79
C GLY A 155 3.73 6.91 3.91
N THR A 156 4.50 5.83 4.04
CA THR A 156 3.98 4.47 4.25
C THR A 156 3.16 4.37 5.53
N ALA A 157 3.66 4.96 6.63
CA ALA A 157 2.94 4.99 7.89
C ALA A 157 1.66 5.83 7.84
N PHE A 158 1.66 6.95 7.10
CA PHE A 158 0.44 7.75 6.91
C PHE A 158 -0.65 7.00 6.14
N ILE A 159 -0.28 6.31 5.06
CA ILE A 159 -1.21 5.47 4.30
C ILE A 159 -1.77 4.36 5.20
N LEU A 160 -0.90 3.71 5.97
CA LEU A 160 -1.30 2.64 6.88
C LEU A 160 -2.23 3.18 7.98
N LYS A 161 -1.95 4.35 8.56
CA LYS A 161 -2.84 4.99 9.54
C LYS A 161 -4.22 5.26 8.97
N ASN A 162 -4.29 5.78 7.74
CA ASN A 162 -5.57 6.02 7.08
C ASN A 162 -6.35 4.72 6.87
N PHE A 163 -5.67 3.65 6.46
CA PHE A 163 -6.31 2.34 6.36
C PHE A 163 -6.83 1.84 7.71
N LEU A 164 -5.99 1.87 8.75
CA LEU A 164 -6.37 1.41 10.09
C LEU A 164 -7.51 2.23 10.71
N SER A 165 -7.53 3.55 10.51
CA SER A 165 -8.60 4.42 11.02
C SER A 165 -9.94 4.09 10.37
N ILE A 166 -9.95 3.71 9.08
CA ILE A 166 -11.18 3.23 8.41
C ILE A 166 -11.64 1.91 9.03
N LEU A 167 -10.72 0.97 9.31
CA LEU A 167 -11.11 -0.28 9.97
C LEU A 167 -11.70 -0.01 11.36
N GLU A 168 -11.11 0.90 12.13
CA GLU A 168 -11.57 1.27 13.47
C GLU A 168 -12.93 2.00 13.45
N GLU A 169 -13.06 3.05 12.62
CA GLU A 169 -14.28 3.86 12.49
C GLU A 169 -15.48 2.99 12.13
N TYR A 170 -15.28 2.08 11.18
CA TYR A 170 -16.33 1.18 10.72
C TYR A 170 -16.36 -0.15 11.47
N LYS A 171 -15.52 -0.36 12.49
CA LYS A 171 -15.46 -1.62 13.26
C LYS A 171 -15.40 -2.85 12.35
N ILE A 172 -14.42 -2.87 11.46
CA ILE A 172 -14.15 -4.01 10.58
C ILE A 172 -13.16 -4.92 11.30
N GLU A 173 -13.61 -6.13 11.63
CA GLU A 173 -12.77 -7.15 12.26
C GLU A 173 -11.91 -7.89 11.21
N ILE A 174 -10.77 -8.46 11.63
CA ILE A 174 -9.85 -9.19 10.72
C ILE A 174 -10.58 -10.39 10.08
N GLU A 175 -11.51 -11.00 10.81
CA GLU A 175 -12.35 -12.10 10.37
C GLU A 175 -13.34 -11.70 9.27
N GLU A 176 -13.65 -10.40 9.14
CA GLU A 176 -14.51 -9.86 8.09
C GLU A 176 -13.76 -9.63 6.78
N PHE A 177 -12.44 -9.82 6.74
CA PHE A 177 -11.68 -9.85 5.50
C PHE A 177 -11.97 -11.16 4.76
#